data_AF-A0A1B7P188-F1
#
_entry.id   AF-A0A1B7P188-F1
#
_cell.length_a   1.000
_cell.length_b   1.000
_cell.length_c   1.000
_cell.angle_alpha   90.00
_cell.angle_beta   90.00
_cell.angle_gamma   90.00
#
_symmetry.space_group_name_H-M   'P 1'
#
loop_
_entity.id
_entity.type
_entity.pdbx_description
1 polymer ?
#
loop_
_entity_poly.entity_id
_entity_poly.type
_entity_poly.pdbx_seq_one_letter_code
_entity_poly.pdbx_strand_id
1 'polypeptide(L)'
;MLFQRGQPKGSVDDKPAGNTETIELGGKPLVCVIFFFASQMSRNIQTARVAPGMAPSSNNRSEPLKVHRLDNLLSEVQEHAQMSPLVTKFETFPVEMAPPGRPRGTTREAMHDTLLLVNFKNKQAWKEWIQTKEWQDFMQKTEKEGVFRRLPHVTCANSLKGLRNPLEVLMA
;
A
#
# COMPACT_ATOMS: atom_id res chain seq x y z
N MET A 1 25.43 56.41 -29.91
CA MET A 1 25.30 57.56 -28.97
C MET A 1 24.22 57.16 -27.97
N LEU A 2 24.54 56.59 -26.80
CA LEU A 2 24.93 57.27 -25.54
C LEU A 2 23.92 58.34 -25.09
N PHE A 3 23.05 57.97 -24.13
CA PHE A 3 22.64 58.85 -23.03
C PHE A 3 22.68 58.06 -21.70
N GLN A 4 23.71 58.42 -20.93
CA GLN A 4 23.87 58.35 -19.48
C GLN A 4 22.73 59.12 -18.77
N ARG A 5 22.42 59.06 -17.47
CA ARG A 5 22.79 58.28 -16.27
C ARG A 5 21.99 58.95 -15.13
N GLY A 6 21.42 58.18 -14.21
CA GLY A 6 20.76 58.70 -13.02
C GLY A 6 20.67 57.64 -11.93
N GLN A 7 21.57 57.72 -10.96
CA GLN A 7 21.64 56.97 -9.69
C GLN A 7 21.89 58.00 -8.57
N PRO A 8 21.92 57.69 -7.25
CA PRO A 8 21.34 56.58 -6.47
C PRO A 8 20.73 57.04 -5.11
N LYS A 9 20.07 56.16 -4.34
CA LYS A 9 20.31 55.85 -2.90
C LYS A 9 19.09 55.22 -2.21
N GLY A 10 19.36 54.14 -1.47
CA GLY A 10 18.43 53.49 -0.55
C GLY A 10 18.99 52.14 -0.11
N SER A 11 19.88 52.15 0.89
CA SER A 11 20.55 50.98 1.46
C SER A 11 19.59 50.17 2.32
N VAL A 12 19.52 48.85 2.10
CA VAL A 12 19.33 47.87 3.17
C VAL A 12 20.12 46.62 2.78
N ASP A 13 21.19 46.37 3.54
CA ASP A 13 21.77 45.06 3.74
C ASP A 13 20.65 44.07 4.10
N ASP A 14 20.50 42.98 3.35
CA ASP A 14 20.29 41.69 4.00
C ASP A 14 20.65 40.54 3.06
N LYS A 15 21.63 39.77 3.54
CA LYS A 15 22.04 38.41 3.24
C LYS A 15 21.46 37.70 2.00
N PRO A 16 22.30 37.01 1.20
CA PRO A 16 21.80 35.86 0.46
C PRO A 16 21.32 34.85 1.50
N ALA A 17 20.00 34.66 1.59
CA ALA A 17 19.43 33.46 2.17
C ALA A 17 19.94 32.31 1.31
N GLY A 18 21.08 31.76 1.73
CA GLY A 18 21.48 30.44 1.36
C GLY A 18 20.30 29.55 1.69
N ASN A 19 19.57 29.16 0.66
CA ASN A 19 18.83 27.92 0.66
C ASN A 19 19.91 26.85 0.64
N THR A 20 20.59 26.69 1.78
CA THR A 20 21.10 25.41 2.18
C THR A 20 19.86 24.53 2.12
N GLU A 21 19.68 23.85 1.00
CA GLU A 21 19.04 22.55 0.98
C GLU A 21 19.79 21.76 2.04
N THR A 22 19.34 21.92 3.28
CA THR A 22 19.56 20.93 4.30
C THR A 22 19.03 19.68 3.64
N ILE A 23 19.96 18.83 3.23
CA ILE A 23 19.71 17.45 2.90
C ILE A 23 19.16 16.87 4.21
N GLU A 24 17.88 17.12 4.49
CA GLU A 24 17.12 16.31 5.42
C GLU A 24 17.03 14.96 4.73
N LEU A 25 18.02 14.13 5.03
CA LEU A 25 18.15 12.73 4.64
C LEU A 25 16.94 11.86 5.08
N GLY A 26 15.88 12.45 5.62
CA GLY A 26 14.69 11.79 6.13
C GLY A 26 13.44 12.64 5.94
N GLY A 27 12.88 12.65 4.72
CA GLY A 27 11.55 13.20 4.49
C GLY A 27 10.49 12.58 5.42
N LYS A 28 9.37 13.29 5.63
CA LYS A 28 8.30 12.85 6.56
C LYS A 28 7.81 11.43 6.23
N PRO A 29 7.60 10.55 7.24
CA PRO A 29 7.00 9.23 7.05
C PRO A 29 5.70 9.30 6.27
N LEU A 30 5.48 8.31 5.41
CA LEU A 30 4.24 8.20 4.64
C LEU A 30 3.52 6.92 5.07
N VAL A 31 2.25 7.06 5.41
CA VAL A 31 1.39 5.93 5.75
C VAL A 31 0.35 5.80 4.67
N CYS A 32 0.21 4.62 4.07
CA CYS A 32 -0.74 4.31 3.03
C CYS A 32 -1.69 3.20 3.49
N VAL A 33 -2.97 3.38 3.20
CA VAL A 33 -4.01 2.35 3.37
C VAL A 33 -4.47 1.91 2.00
N ILE A 34 -4.52 0.60 1.79
CA ILE A 34 -4.90 -0.04 0.54
C ILE A 34 -6.02 -1.04 0.79
N PHE A 35 -7.11 -0.96 0.04
CA PHE A 35 -8.27 -1.84 0.21
C PHE A 35 -8.37 -2.86 -0.91
N PHE A 36 -8.54 -4.13 -0.52
CA PHE A 36 -8.65 -5.27 -1.42
C PHE A 36 -9.97 -6.01 -1.17
N PHE A 37 -10.75 -6.22 -2.23
CA PHE A 37 -12.03 -6.91 -2.17
C PHE A 37 -11.91 -8.36 -2.65
N ALA A 38 -11.40 -9.28 -1.82
CA ALA A 38 -11.21 -10.67 -2.24
C ALA A 38 -12.54 -11.37 -2.59
N SER A 39 -13.65 -10.89 -2.03
CA SER A 39 -15.01 -11.35 -2.37
C SER A 39 -15.37 -11.26 -3.86
N GLN A 40 -14.63 -10.45 -4.63
CA GLN A 40 -14.81 -10.25 -6.07
C GLN A 40 -13.87 -11.13 -6.92
N MET A 41 -12.94 -11.85 -6.31
CA MET A 41 -12.05 -12.75 -7.04
C MET A 41 -12.81 -13.96 -7.58
N SER A 42 -12.56 -14.29 -8.85
CA SER A 42 -13.19 -15.42 -9.53
C SER A 42 -12.93 -16.77 -8.84
N ARG A 43 -11.79 -16.89 -8.16
CA ARG A 43 -11.35 -18.06 -7.38
C ARG A 43 -10.77 -17.61 -6.04
N ASN A 44 -11.63 -17.28 -5.09
CA ASN A 44 -11.18 -16.71 -3.81
C ASN A 44 -10.59 -17.77 -2.85
N ILE A 45 -11.12 -18.99 -2.81
CA ILE A 45 -10.63 -20.05 -1.91
C ILE A 45 -9.69 -20.99 -2.68
N GLN A 46 -8.50 -21.24 -2.14
CA GLN A 46 -7.48 -22.10 -2.74
C GLN A 46 -6.75 -22.94 -1.68
N THR A 47 -6.03 -23.97 -2.10
CA THR A 47 -5.12 -24.70 -1.21
C THR A 47 -3.96 -23.80 -0.76
N ALA A 48 -3.62 -23.85 0.52
CA ALA A 48 -2.51 -23.14 1.13
C ALA A 48 -1.20 -23.51 0.42
N ARG A 49 -0.33 -22.51 0.25
CA ARG A 49 1.01 -22.78 -0.23
C ARG A 49 1.82 -23.48 0.86
N VAL A 50 2.45 -24.58 0.47
CA VAL A 50 3.44 -25.27 1.31
C VAL A 50 4.80 -24.66 0.99
N ALA A 51 5.53 -24.23 2.02
CA ALA A 51 6.87 -23.67 1.85
C ALA A 51 7.82 -24.71 1.19
N PRO A 52 8.73 -24.28 0.29
CA PRO A 52 9.72 -25.18 -0.30
C PRO A 52 10.58 -25.80 0.81
N GLY A 53 10.52 -27.13 0.97
CA GLY A 53 11.26 -27.86 2.01
C GLY A 53 10.41 -28.37 3.19
N MET A 54 9.14 -27.96 3.31
CA MET A 54 8.18 -28.67 4.15
C MET A 54 7.59 -29.82 3.35
N ALA A 55 8.05 -31.05 3.62
CA ALA A 55 7.34 -32.22 3.16
C ALA A 55 5.90 -32.17 3.72
N PRO A 56 4.86 -32.43 2.91
CA PRO A 56 3.51 -32.58 3.44
C PRO A 56 3.56 -33.71 4.47
N SER A 57 3.33 -33.38 5.73
CA SER A 57 3.38 -34.35 6.81
C SER A 57 2.36 -35.45 6.49
N SER A 58 2.84 -36.65 6.18
CA SER A 58 2.05 -37.77 5.64
C SER A 58 1.09 -38.39 6.67
N ASN A 59 0.96 -37.79 7.85
CA ASN A 59 0.15 -38.28 8.95
C ASN A 59 -0.98 -37.29 9.23
N ASN A 60 -1.94 -37.22 8.31
CA ASN A 60 -3.38 -37.17 8.56
C ASN A 60 -4.09 -36.95 7.22
N ARG A 61 -5.18 -37.68 6.98
CA ARG A 61 -6.13 -37.45 5.87
C ARG A 61 -6.90 -36.13 6.06
N SER A 62 -6.22 -35.07 6.49
CA SER A 62 -6.75 -33.73 6.58
C SER A 62 -6.84 -33.18 5.17
N GLU A 63 -8.01 -32.68 4.76
CA GLU A 63 -8.10 -31.89 3.54
C GLU A 63 -6.99 -30.82 3.53
N PRO A 64 -6.39 -30.53 2.37
CA PRO A 64 -5.42 -29.44 2.25
C PRO A 64 -6.01 -28.16 2.84
N LEU A 65 -5.22 -27.44 3.66
CA LEU A 65 -5.68 -26.19 4.27
C LEU A 65 -6.17 -25.25 3.17
N LYS A 66 -7.43 -24.83 3.23
CA LYS A 66 -8.01 -23.88 2.29
C LYS A 66 -7.78 -22.47 2.84
N VAL A 67 -7.15 -21.61 2.05
CA VAL A 67 -6.86 -20.20 2.36
C VAL A 67 -7.37 -19.30 1.26
N HIS A 68 -7.53 -18.01 1.57
CA HIS A 68 -7.87 -17.05 0.53
C HIS A 68 -6.67 -16.82 -0.38
N ARG A 69 -6.94 -16.73 -1.68
CA ARG A 69 -5.93 -16.42 -2.68
C ARG A 69 -5.29 -15.06 -2.41
N LEU A 70 -6.08 -14.09 -1.97
CA LEU A 70 -5.56 -12.78 -1.60
C LEU A 70 -4.55 -12.89 -0.45
N ASP A 71 -4.80 -13.74 0.55
CA ASP A 71 -3.86 -13.95 1.66
C ASP A 71 -2.53 -14.51 1.16
N ASN A 72 -2.56 -15.50 0.26
CA ASN A 72 -1.34 -16.02 -0.38
C ASN A 72 -0.56 -14.92 -1.11
N LEU A 73 -1.25 -14.03 -1.83
CA LEU A 73 -0.62 -12.92 -2.56
C LEU A 73 -0.08 -11.85 -1.62
N LEU A 74 -0.80 -11.55 -0.53
CA LEU A 74 -0.35 -10.61 0.50
C LEU A 74 0.86 -11.16 1.26
N SER A 75 0.93 -12.47 1.51
CA SER A 75 2.10 -13.11 2.11
C SER A 75 3.35 -12.95 1.23
N GLU A 76 3.25 -13.16 -0.09
CA GLU A 76 4.38 -12.92 -1.03
C GLU A 76 4.94 -11.49 -0.91
N VAL A 77 4.04 -10.49 -0.87
CA VAL A 77 4.45 -9.08 -0.77
C VAL A 77 4.94 -8.73 0.62
N GLN A 78 4.38 -9.36 1.66
CA GLN A 78 4.81 -9.16 3.04
C GLN A 78 6.24 -9.66 3.25
N GLU A 79 6.62 -10.80 2.69
CA GLU A 79 8.00 -11.29 2.72
C GLU A 79 8.95 -10.29 2.06
N HIS A 80 8.57 -9.73 0.90
CA HIS A 80 9.32 -8.66 0.27
C HIS A 80 9.41 -7.39 1.14
N ALA A 81 8.32 -7.02 1.82
CA ALA A 81 8.27 -5.84 2.69
C ALA A 81 9.19 -5.98 3.90
N GLN A 82 9.29 -7.18 4.49
CA GLN A 82 10.17 -7.46 5.63
C GLN A 82 11.65 -7.32 5.28
N MET A 83 12.04 -7.63 4.05
CA MET A 83 13.42 -7.51 3.57
C MET A 83 13.73 -6.11 3.00
N SER A 84 12.70 -5.29 2.75
CA SER A 84 12.87 -4.00 2.08
C SER A 84 13.20 -2.89 3.06
N PRO A 85 14.23 -2.06 2.79
CA PRO A 85 14.53 -0.89 3.60
C PRO A 85 13.52 0.26 3.40
N LEU A 86 12.57 0.13 2.47
CA LEU A 86 11.61 1.18 2.11
C LEU A 86 10.40 1.19 3.06
N VAL A 87 10.01 0.00 3.53
CA VAL A 87 8.84 -0.24 4.36
C VAL A 87 9.27 -0.32 5.83
N THR A 88 8.59 0.42 6.68
CA THR A 88 8.80 0.37 8.14
C THR A 88 7.71 -0.42 8.85
N LYS A 89 6.57 -0.64 8.19
CA LYS A 89 5.45 -1.40 8.73
C LYS A 89 4.59 -1.94 7.59
N PHE A 90 4.15 -3.18 7.71
CA PHE A 90 3.22 -3.82 6.78
C PHE A 90 2.23 -4.68 7.58
N GLU A 91 0.97 -4.28 7.62
CA GLU A 91 -0.08 -4.96 8.39
C GLU A 91 -1.33 -5.16 7.55
N THR A 92 -1.90 -6.36 7.61
CA THR A 92 -3.16 -6.70 6.97
C THR A 92 -4.24 -6.89 8.04
N PHE A 93 -5.44 -6.39 7.73
CA PHE A 93 -6.60 -6.48 8.61
C PHE A 93 -7.76 -7.04 7.81
N PRO A 94 -8.38 -8.15 8.26
CA PRO A 94 -9.62 -8.60 7.66
C PRO A 94 -10.70 -7.54 7.90
N VAL A 95 -11.46 -7.21 6.87
CA VAL A 95 -12.57 -6.27 6.96
C VAL A 95 -13.82 -6.94 6.41
N GLU A 96 -14.86 -7.01 7.24
CA GLU A 96 -16.20 -7.38 6.79
C GLU A 96 -16.93 -6.09 6.45
N MET A 97 -16.78 -5.61 5.21
CA MET A 97 -17.61 -4.49 4.73
C MET A 97 -18.94 -5.07 4.25
N ALA A 98 -20.05 -4.47 4.68
CA ALA A 98 -21.35 -4.77 4.11
C ALA A 98 -21.26 -4.45 2.61
N PRO A 99 -21.30 -5.44 1.70
CA PRO A 99 -21.19 -5.14 0.30
C PRO A 99 -22.42 -4.31 -0.07
N PRO A 100 -22.32 -3.21 -0.85
CA PRO A 100 -23.49 -2.51 -1.38
C PRO A 100 -24.12 -3.35 -2.51
N GLY A 101 -24.58 -4.56 -2.15
CA GLY A 101 -24.90 -5.68 -3.01
C GLY A 101 -23.87 -6.81 -2.89
N ARG A 102 -24.26 -7.91 -2.21
CA ARG A 102 -23.52 -9.17 -2.25
C ARG A 102 -23.41 -9.62 -3.72
N PRO A 103 -22.20 -9.87 -4.26
CA PRO A 103 -22.08 -10.51 -5.58
C PRO A 103 -22.89 -11.82 -5.55
N ARG A 104 -23.83 -11.98 -6.50
CA ARG A 104 -24.69 -13.19 -6.53
C ARG A 104 -23.78 -14.41 -6.66
N GLY A 105 -23.89 -15.35 -5.72
CA GLY A 105 -23.13 -16.60 -5.72
C GLY A 105 -21.90 -16.65 -4.80
N THR A 106 -21.51 -15.56 -4.13
CA THR A 106 -20.41 -15.59 -3.15
C THR A 106 -20.91 -16.04 -1.77
N THR A 107 -20.41 -17.18 -1.28
CA THR A 107 -20.73 -17.65 0.08
C THR A 107 -20.11 -16.75 1.14
N ARG A 108 -20.54 -16.85 2.41
CA ARG A 108 -20.00 -16.00 3.48
C ARG A 108 -18.53 -16.29 3.72
N GLU A 109 -18.15 -17.56 3.62
CA GLU A 109 -16.79 -18.07 3.76
C GLU A 109 -15.89 -17.59 2.60
N ALA A 110 -16.48 -17.19 1.48
CA ALA A 110 -15.78 -16.59 0.35
C ALA A 110 -15.74 -15.05 0.42
N MET A 111 -16.26 -14.42 1.48
CA MET A 111 -16.14 -12.98 1.71
C MET A 111 -14.95 -12.72 2.63
N HIS A 112 -13.85 -12.23 2.07
CA HIS A 112 -12.64 -11.95 2.82
C HIS A 112 -11.96 -10.68 2.28
N ASP A 113 -12.62 -9.55 2.45
CA ASP A 113 -12.02 -8.28 2.07
C ASP A 113 -10.93 -7.92 3.09
N THR A 114 -9.85 -7.29 2.62
CA THR A 114 -8.67 -7.04 3.42
C THR A 114 -8.22 -5.59 3.26
N LEU A 115 -7.95 -4.94 4.38
CA LEU A 115 -7.28 -3.66 4.45
C LEU A 115 -5.79 -3.89 4.69
N LEU A 116 -4.96 -3.28 3.86
CA LEU A 116 -3.51 -3.27 4.01
C LEU A 116 -3.05 -1.89 4.46
N LEU A 117 -2.34 -1.84 5.58
CA LEU A 117 -1.66 -0.66 6.09
C LEU A 117 -0.16 -0.81 5.84
N VAL A 118 0.42 0.14 5.11
CA VAL A 118 1.87 0.18 4.87
C VAL A 118 2.44 1.52 5.31
N ASN A 119 3.49 1.47 6.13
CA ASN A 119 4.27 2.65 6.48
C ASN A 119 5.57 2.63 5.66
N PHE A 120 5.87 3.75 5.05
CA PHE A 120 7.09 4.02 4.32
C PHE A 120 7.92 5.07 5.06
N LYS A 121 9.24 4.98 4.92
CA LYS A 121 10.17 5.98 5.48
C LYS A 121 9.83 7.39 5.05
N ASN A 122 9.45 7.55 3.78
CA ASN A 122 9.06 8.83 3.19
C ASN A 122 8.30 8.60 1.88
N LYS A 123 7.87 9.69 1.23
CA LYS A 123 7.20 9.64 -0.09
C LYS A 123 8.04 9.03 -1.20
N GLN A 124 9.36 9.17 -1.14
CA GLN A 124 10.27 8.62 -2.14
C GLN A 124 10.32 7.09 -2.03
N ALA A 125 10.35 6.55 -0.81
CA ALA A 125 10.28 5.12 -0.55
C ALA A 125 9.00 4.49 -1.09
N TRP A 126 7.86 5.19 -1.05
CA TRP A 126 6.64 4.73 -1.74
C TRP A 126 6.81 4.68 -3.25
N LYS A 127 7.37 5.72 -3.88
CA LYS A 127 7.60 5.75 -5.33
C LYS A 127 8.53 4.64 -5.80
N GLU A 128 9.57 4.34 -5.02
CA GLU A 128 10.50 3.24 -5.30
C GLU A 128 9.82 1.88 -5.07
N TRP A 129 9.07 1.74 -3.98
CA TRP A 129 8.36 0.51 -3.65
C TRP A 129 7.36 0.12 -4.74
N ILE A 130 6.56 1.07 -5.24
CA ILE A 130 5.59 0.75 -6.30
C ILE A 130 6.25 0.33 -7.61
N GLN A 131 7.54 0.59 -7.80
CA GLN A 131 8.28 0.19 -9.00
C GLN A 131 8.95 -1.18 -8.83
N THR A 132 8.93 -1.80 -7.64
CA THR A 132 9.53 -3.12 -7.46
C THR A 132 8.75 -4.19 -8.22
N LYS A 133 9.47 -5.22 -8.65
CA LYS A 133 8.88 -6.33 -9.42
C LYS A 133 7.82 -7.04 -8.61
N GLU A 134 8.08 -7.27 -7.33
CA GLU A 134 7.18 -7.96 -6.40
C GLU A 134 5.87 -7.21 -6.24
N TRP A 135 5.91 -5.88 -6.08
CA TRP A 135 4.72 -5.05 -6.02
C TRP A 135 3.96 -5.04 -7.36
N GLN A 136 4.67 -4.87 -8.47
CA GLN A 136 4.06 -4.88 -9.81
C GLN A 136 3.40 -6.22 -10.15
N ASP A 137 4.05 -7.34 -9.85
CA ASP A 137 3.50 -8.68 -10.04
C ASP A 137 2.24 -8.89 -9.18
N PHE A 138 2.27 -8.42 -7.93
CA PHE A 138 1.10 -8.46 -7.05
C PHE A 138 -0.06 -7.63 -7.60
N MET A 139 0.20 -6.40 -8.04
CA MET A 139 -0.81 -5.52 -8.64
C MET A 139 -1.39 -6.13 -9.91
N GLN A 140 -0.56 -6.69 -10.78
CA GLN A 140 -1.03 -7.34 -12.00
C GLN A 140 -1.91 -8.58 -11.72
N LYS A 141 -1.55 -9.38 -10.70
CA LYS A 141 -2.34 -10.56 -10.29
C LYS A 141 -3.68 -10.16 -9.67
N THR A 142 -3.75 -9.03 -8.95
CA THR A 142 -4.96 -8.57 -8.25
C THR A 142 -5.88 -7.73 -9.15
N GLU A 143 -5.33 -6.95 -10.08
CA GLU A 143 -6.10 -6.16 -11.06
C GLU A 143 -6.93 -7.03 -11.99
N LYS A 144 -6.34 -8.12 -12.53
CA LYS A 144 -7.04 -9.10 -13.37
C LYS A 144 -8.25 -9.74 -12.69
N GLU A 145 -8.25 -9.76 -11.37
CA GLU A 145 -9.27 -10.41 -10.55
C GLU A 145 -10.33 -9.42 -10.04
N GLY A 146 -10.28 -8.14 -10.46
CA GLY A 146 -11.28 -7.14 -10.09
C GLY A 146 -11.30 -6.81 -8.60
N VAL A 147 -10.19 -7.03 -7.89
CA VAL A 147 -10.07 -6.85 -6.42
C VAL A 147 -10.13 -5.38 -6.01
N PHE A 148 -10.09 -4.47 -6.98
CA PHE A 148 -10.15 -3.03 -6.84
C PHE A 148 -11.49 -2.48 -7.38
N ARG A 149 -12.40 -2.02 -6.51
CA ARG A 149 -13.55 -1.17 -6.87
C ARG A 149 -13.19 0.30 -7.09
N ARG A 150 -13.31 0.85 -8.31
CA ARG A 150 -13.32 2.29 -8.77
C ARG A 150 -13.20 3.53 -7.81
N LEU A 151 -13.32 3.45 -6.49
CA LEU A 151 -12.89 4.41 -5.47
C LEU A 151 -11.35 4.48 -5.35
N PRO A 152 -10.76 5.57 -4.83
CA PRO A 152 -9.30 5.71 -4.72
C PRO A 152 -8.75 4.70 -3.71
N HIS A 153 -8.28 3.57 -4.23
CA HIS A 153 -7.80 2.38 -3.52
C HIS A 153 -6.68 2.60 -2.53
N VAL A 154 -5.95 3.69 -2.68
CA VAL A 154 -4.75 3.99 -1.93
C VAL A 154 -4.94 5.38 -1.36
N THR A 155 -5.09 5.45 -0.04
CA THR A 155 -5.06 6.73 0.67
C THR A 155 -3.74 6.81 1.41
N CYS A 156 -2.94 7.83 1.12
CA CYS A 156 -1.70 8.06 1.85
C CYS A 156 -1.73 9.40 2.58
N ALA A 157 -1.20 9.43 3.80
CA ALA A 157 -1.00 10.64 4.58
C ALA A 157 0.33 10.57 5.33
N ASN A 158 0.84 11.71 5.81
CA ASN A 158 2.10 11.73 6.56
C ASN A 158 1.98 11.13 7.99
N SER A 159 0.79 10.66 8.38
CA SER A 159 0.54 10.01 9.68
C SER A 159 -0.78 9.23 9.65
N LEU A 160 -0.93 8.26 10.57
CA LEU A 160 -2.19 7.54 10.79
C LEU A 160 -3.37 8.47 11.14
N LYS A 161 -3.12 9.57 11.89
CA LYS A 161 -4.17 10.55 12.21
C LYS A 161 -4.75 11.20 10.96
N GLY A 162 -3.92 11.43 9.93
CA GLY A 162 -4.35 11.97 8.65
C GLY A 162 -5.20 11.01 7.81
N LEU A 163 -5.25 9.72 8.20
CA LEU A 163 -6.03 8.68 7.52
C LEU A 163 -7.37 8.39 8.19
N ARG A 164 -7.68 8.99 9.36
CA ARG A 164 -8.93 8.72 10.09
C ARG A 164 -10.20 8.99 9.26
N ASN A 165 -10.31 10.17 8.65
CA ASN A 165 -11.48 10.50 7.82
C ASN A 165 -11.64 9.52 6.62
N PRO A 166 -10.57 9.21 5.85
CA PRO A 166 -10.66 8.19 4.81
C PRO A 166 -11.05 6.79 5.30
N LEU A 167 -10.52 6.36 6.46
CA LEU A 167 -10.89 5.07 7.05
C LEU A 167 -12.36 5.05 7.49
N GLU A 168 -12.84 6.12 8.13
CA GLU A 168 -14.24 6.26 8.52
C GLU A 168 -15.17 6.24 7.30
N VAL A 169 -14.83 6.94 6.22
CA VAL A 169 -15.62 6.91 4.96
C VAL A 169 -15.62 5.53 4.31
N LEU A 170 -14.55 4.76 4.46
CA LEU A 170 -14.45 3.42 3.86
C LEU A 170 -15.16 2.36 4.71
N MET A 171 -15.23 2.54 6.04
CA MET A 171 -15.86 1.60 6.98
C MET A 171 -17.33 1.94 7.32
N ALA A 172 -17.82 3.13 6.98
CA ALA A 172 -19.21 3.58 7.19
C ALA A 172 -20.17 3.03 6.13
#